data_AF-A0A8R1EHE4-F1
#
_entry.id   AF-A0A8R1EHE4-F1
#
_cell.length_a   1.000
_cell.length_b   1.000
_cell.length_c   1.000
_cell.angle_alpha   90.00
_cell.angle_beta   90.00
_cell.angle_gamma   90.00
#
_symmetry.space_group_name_H-M   'P 1'
#
loop_
_entity.id
_entity.type
_entity.pdbx_description
1 polymer ?
#
loop_
_entity_poly.entity_id
_entity_poly.type
_entity_poly.pdbx_seq_one_letter_code
_entity_poly.pdbx_strand_id
1 'polypeptide(L)'
;MEDVDDVLEQEEFGYSNEVEETTTEAPVADPFGETISTISCKDGFLSTLEDLLNYVAAGWKYHVSNTDGVKQAWFKLDNATSRICQHIGGLKNSRAEQQFVFV
;
A
#
# COMPACT_ATOMS: atom_id res chain seq x y z
N MET A 1 11.41 -8.62 -51.56
CA MET A 1 11.12 -7.26 -52.05
C MET A 1 9.64 -7.11 -51.87
N GLU A 2 9.12 -6.29 -50.97
CA GLU A 2 9.54 -5.01 -50.39
C GLU A 2 8.87 -4.94 -49.00
N ASP A 3 9.61 -4.71 -47.91
CA ASP A 3 9.82 -3.41 -47.24
C ASP A 3 8.82 -3.14 -46.09
N VAL A 4 9.34 -2.37 -45.15
CA VAL A 4 8.97 -2.04 -43.77
C VAL A 4 7.80 -1.03 -43.65
N ASP A 5 7.49 -0.69 -42.38
CA ASP A 5 6.74 0.47 -41.86
C ASP A 5 5.27 0.19 -41.49
N ASP A 6 4.92 0.02 -40.21
CA ASP A 6 4.80 1.05 -39.15
C ASP A 6 3.81 2.16 -39.51
N VAL A 7 2.56 2.06 -39.01
CA VAL A 7 1.72 3.22 -38.72
C VAL A 7 0.84 2.93 -37.49
N LEU A 8 1.02 3.79 -36.50
CA LEU A 8 0.32 3.93 -35.21
C LEU A 8 -1.12 4.46 -35.36
N GLU A 9 -1.86 4.33 -34.25
CA GLU A 9 -2.91 5.25 -33.77
C GLU A 9 -4.34 5.17 -34.33
N GLN A 10 -5.24 4.65 -33.50
CA GLN A 10 -6.28 5.39 -32.75
C GLN A 10 -7.46 4.44 -32.45
N GLU A 11 -7.46 3.78 -31.29
CA GLU A 11 -8.73 3.33 -30.73
C GLU A 11 -9.33 4.49 -29.94
N GLU A 12 -10.21 5.19 -30.64
CA GLU A 12 -11.17 6.16 -30.12
C GLU A 12 -12.06 5.45 -29.09
N PHE A 13 -11.72 5.55 -27.80
CA PHE A 13 -12.58 4.99 -26.76
C PHE A 13 -13.79 5.92 -26.56
N GLY A 14 -14.85 5.60 -27.30
CA GLY A 14 -16.16 6.25 -27.22
C GLY A 14 -16.69 6.22 -25.78
N TYR A 15 -16.67 7.38 -25.15
CA TYR A 15 -17.28 7.65 -23.86
C TYR A 15 -18.80 7.64 -24.00
N SER A 16 -19.45 6.58 -23.51
CA SER A 16 -20.89 6.59 -23.24
C SER A 16 -21.10 6.77 -21.75
N ASN A 17 -21.58 7.96 -21.40
CA ASN A 17 -22.23 8.23 -20.13
C ASN A 17 -23.60 7.57 -20.13
N GLU A 18 -23.79 6.58 -19.27
CA GLU A 18 -25.10 6.19 -18.80
C GLU A 18 -25.14 6.26 -17.27
N VAL A 19 -26.19 6.95 -16.85
CA VAL A 19 -26.38 7.60 -15.56
C VAL A 19 -26.98 6.59 -14.59
N GLU A 20 -26.34 6.48 -13.44
CA GLU A 20 -26.93 6.27 -12.12
C GLU A 20 -27.92 5.12 -11.93
N GLU A 21 -27.42 4.00 -11.38
CA GLU A 21 -28.21 3.24 -10.42
C GLU A 21 -27.50 3.31 -9.07
N THR A 22 -27.95 4.28 -8.26
CA THR A 22 -27.63 4.43 -6.85
C THR A 22 -28.15 3.21 -6.09
N THR A 23 -27.37 2.13 -6.07
CA THR A 23 -27.45 1.16 -4.97
C THR A 23 -26.64 1.77 -3.83
N THR A 24 -27.34 2.29 -2.83
CA THR A 24 -26.77 2.68 -1.54
C THR A 24 -26.30 1.41 -0.83
N GLU A 25 -25.18 0.85 -1.26
CA GLU A 25 -24.40 0.00 -0.38
C GLU A 25 -23.89 0.92 0.73
N ALA A 26 -24.30 0.60 1.97
CA ALA A 26 -23.69 1.20 3.15
C ALA A 26 -22.17 1.18 2.96
N PRO A 27 -21.42 2.24 3.33
CA PRO A 27 -19.98 2.25 3.16
C PRO A 27 -19.46 0.95 3.75
N VAL A 28 -18.89 0.08 2.89
CA VAL A 28 -18.18 -1.12 3.35
C VAL A 28 -17.15 -0.53 4.28
N ALA A 29 -17.39 -0.67 5.58
CA ALA A 29 -16.52 -0.12 6.59
C ALA A 29 -15.13 -0.60 6.21
N ASP A 30 -14.24 0.34 5.89
CA ASP A 30 -12.85 0.02 5.68
C ASP A 30 -12.46 -0.89 6.84
N PRO A 31 -12.03 -2.15 6.61
CA PRO A 31 -11.62 -3.02 7.71
C PRO A 31 -10.46 -2.41 8.51
N PHE A 32 -9.82 -1.35 7.98
CA PHE A 32 -8.84 -0.48 8.62
C PHE A 32 -9.40 0.89 9.06
N GLY A 33 -10.72 0.98 9.22
CA GLY A 33 -11.46 2.16 9.59
C GLY A 33 -10.77 2.97 10.68
N GLU A 34 -10.60 4.26 10.39
CA GLU A 34 -10.10 5.28 11.30
C GLU A 34 -8.72 5.01 11.90
N THR A 35 -7.69 5.19 11.06
CA THR A 35 -6.31 5.47 11.48
C THR A 35 -5.62 4.34 12.24
N ILE A 36 -4.87 3.52 11.50
CA ILE A 36 -3.95 2.54 12.06
C ILE A 36 -2.90 3.26 12.89
N SER A 37 -2.73 2.86 14.17
CA SER A 37 -1.66 3.40 15.02
C SER A 37 -0.30 3.03 14.44
N THR A 38 0.72 3.88 14.62
CA THR A 38 2.09 3.59 14.15
C THR A 38 2.60 2.23 14.64
N ILE A 39 2.24 1.87 15.89
CA ILE A 39 2.62 0.59 16.51
C ILE A 39 1.89 -0.55 15.82
N SER A 40 0.56 -0.48 15.71
CA SER A 40 -0.25 -1.51 15.06
C SER A 40 0.10 -1.71 13.58
N CYS A 41 0.46 -0.63 12.88
CA CYS A 41 0.94 -0.69 11.49
C CYS A 41 2.24 -1.47 11.40
N LYS A 42 3.21 -1.16 12.26
CA LYS A 42 4.52 -1.81 12.23
C LYS A 42 4.41 -3.28 12.62
N ASP A 43 3.72 -3.56 13.71
CA ASP A 43 3.56 -4.91 14.24
C ASP A 43 2.78 -5.79 13.26
N GLY A 44 1.68 -5.29 12.69
CA GLY A 44 0.88 -6.03 11.71
C GLY A 44 1.63 -6.32 10.40
N PHE A 45 2.40 -5.35 9.91
CA PHE A 45 3.22 -5.55 8.71
C PHE A 45 4.31 -6.59 8.94
N LEU A 46 5.06 -6.47 10.04
CA LEU A 46 6.16 -7.37 10.35
C LEU A 46 5.69 -8.77 10.71
N SER A 47 4.56 -8.92 11.42
CA SER A 47 4.01 -10.24 11.76
C SER A 47 3.54 -10.97 10.51
N THR A 48 2.78 -10.31 9.63
CA THR A 48 2.30 -10.89 8.37
C THR A 48 3.47 -11.34 7.49
N LEU A 49 4.52 -10.52 7.42
CA LEU A 49 5.70 -10.89 6.65
C LEU A 49 6.49 -12.02 7.31
N GLU A 50 6.60 -12.04 8.64
CA GLU A 50 7.23 -13.14 9.36
C GLU A 50 6.52 -14.47 9.08
N ASP A 51 5.18 -14.47 9.07
CA ASP A 51 4.37 -15.66 8.76
C ASP A 51 4.59 -16.13 7.32
N LEU A 52 4.59 -15.21 6.34
CA LEU A 52 4.90 -15.54 4.95
C LEU A 52 6.30 -16.13 4.80
N LEU A 53 7.30 -15.53 5.45
CA LEU A 53 8.68 -15.97 5.34
C LEU A 53 8.91 -17.28 6.10
N ASN A 54 8.18 -17.54 7.18
CA ASN A 54 8.14 -18.84 7.83
C ASN A 54 7.57 -19.92 6.91
N TYR A 55 6.60 -19.60 6.05
CA TYR A 55 6.09 -20.54 5.06
C TYR A 55 7.13 -20.86 3.97
N VAL A 56 7.90 -19.86 3.53
CA VAL A 56 8.98 -20.03 2.53
C VAL A 56 10.19 -20.77 3.12
N ALA A 57 10.58 -20.41 4.35
CA ALA A 57 11.71 -20.97 5.07
C ALA A 57 11.34 -21.15 6.54
N ALA A 58 11.05 -22.39 6.93
CA ALA A 58 10.63 -22.72 8.28
C ALA A 58 11.66 -22.23 9.32
N GLY A 59 11.18 -21.57 10.37
CA GLY A 59 12.06 -21.01 11.39
C GLY A 59 12.75 -19.73 10.94
N TRP A 60 12.05 -18.85 10.21
CA TRP A 60 12.56 -17.56 9.74
C TRP A 60 13.23 -16.74 10.86
N LYS A 61 12.67 -16.75 12.08
CA LYS A 61 13.28 -16.12 13.26
C LYS A 61 14.70 -16.62 13.56
N TYR A 62 14.97 -17.90 13.35
CA TYR A 62 16.32 -18.46 13.47
C TYR A 62 17.24 -17.91 12.38
N HIS A 63 16.78 -17.88 11.12
CA HIS A 63 17.55 -17.31 10.02
C HIS A 63 17.92 -15.83 10.25
N VAL A 64 16.98 -15.02 10.73
CA VAL A 64 17.22 -13.62 11.12
C VAL A 64 18.25 -13.51 12.25
N SER A 65 18.23 -14.45 13.21
CA SER A 65 19.13 -14.41 14.37
C SER A 65 20.55 -14.92 14.07
N ASN A 66 20.68 -15.84 13.11
CA ASN A 66 21.89 -16.63 12.92
C ASN A 66 22.61 -16.40 11.57
N THR A 67 22.00 -15.64 10.64
CA THR A 67 22.62 -15.32 9.35
C THR A 67 22.79 -13.81 9.21
N ASP A 68 24.03 -13.32 9.22
CA ASP A 68 24.32 -11.87 9.24
C ASP A 68 23.67 -11.09 8.10
N GLY A 69 23.66 -11.64 6.89
CA GLY A 69 23.01 -11.01 5.73
C GLY A 69 21.49 -10.87 5.92
N VAL A 70 20.84 -11.91 6.45
CA VAL A 70 19.40 -11.90 6.75
C VAL A 70 19.10 -10.93 7.88
N LYS A 71 19.93 -10.92 8.93
CA LYS A 71 19.82 -9.98 10.06
C LYS A 71 19.86 -8.52 9.59
N GLN A 72 20.83 -8.18 8.74
CA GLN A 72 20.97 -6.83 8.20
C GLN A 72 19.78 -6.44 7.30
N ALA A 73 19.32 -7.35 6.44
CA ALA A 73 18.17 -7.11 5.58
C ALA A 73 16.89 -6.91 6.40
N TRP A 74 16.66 -7.76 7.40
CA TRP A 74 15.52 -7.66 8.31
C TRP A 74 15.53 -6.34 9.09
N PHE A 75 16.69 -5.91 9.60
CA PHE A 75 16.82 -4.62 10.29
C PHE A 75 16.53 -3.43 9.37
N LYS A 76 16.98 -3.46 8.12
CA LYS A 76 16.68 -2.41 7.12
C LYS A 76 15.17 -2.32 6.85
N LEU A 77 14.53 -3.48 6.71
CA LEU A 77 13.08 -3.55 6.53
C LEU A 77 12.33 -3.00 7.76
N ASP A 78 12.72 -3.40 8.97
CA ASP A 78 12.12 -2.90 10.22
C ASP A 78 12.21 -1.37 10.31
N ASN A 79 13.37 -0.80 9.94
CA ASN A 79 13.57 0.64 9.91
C ASN A 79 12.66 1.32 8.85
N ALA A 80 12.58 0.78 7.64
CA ALA A 80 11.73 1.30 6.58
C ALA A 80 10.24 1.25 6.98
N THR A 81 9.80 0.13 7.54
CA THR A 81 8.43 -0.07 8.06
C THR A 81 8.12 0.95 9.14
N SER A 82 9.07 1.20 10.05
CA SER A 82 8.92 2.22 11.09
C SER A 82 8.68 3.62 10.49
N ARG A 83 9.39 4.00 9.43
CA ARG A 83 9.20 5.29 8.74
C ARG A 83 7.86 5.39 8.03
N ILE A 84 7.45 4.33 7.34
CA ILE A 84 6.17 4.26 6.64
C ILE A 84 5.01 4.39 7.65
N CYS A 85 5.05 3.60 8.71
CA CYS A 85 4.01 3.62 9.74
C CYS A 85 3.98 4.93 10.53
N GLN A 86 5.13 5.59 10.73
CA GLN A 86 5.18 6.95 11.30
C GLN A 86 4.51 7.96 10.38
N HIS A 87 4.72 7.86 9.06
CA HIS A 87 4.09 8.75 8.09
C HIS A 87 2.57 8.55 8.09
N ILE A 88 2.10 7.30 8.09
CA ILE A 88 0.67 6.97 8.16
C ILE A 88 0.04 7.48 9.45
N GLY A 89 0.70 7.30 10.60
CA GLY A 89 0.25 7.84 11.88
C GLY A 89 0.30 9.38 11.95
N GLY A 90 1.19 10.01 11.17
CA GLY A 90 1.37 11.47 11.07
C GLY A 90 0.45 12.19 10.07
N LEU A 91 -0.21 11.46 9.16
CA LEU A 91 -1.21 12.03 8.24
C LEU A 91 -2.45 12.62 8.95
N LYS A 92 -2.58 12.44 10.27
CA LYS A 92 -3.65 13.03 11.09
C LYS A 92 -3.65 14.57 11.13
N ASN A 93 -2.55 15.25 10.79
CA ASN A 93 -2.40 16.70 10.99
C ASN A 93 -2.34 17.57 9.72
N SER A 94 -2.57 17.05 8.51
CA SER A 94 -2.47 17.86 7.28
C SER A 94 -3.74 17.91 6.41
N ARG A 95 -4.89 17.47 6.93
CA ARG A 95 -6.18 17.64 6.24
C ARG A 95 -7.24 18.25 7.15
N ALA A 96 -6.92 19.37 7.77
CA ALA A 96 -7.90 20.24 8.43
C ALA A 96 -7.49 21.70 8.30
N GLU A 97 -7.26 22.18 7.07
CA GLU A 97 -7.34 23.60 6.68
C GLU A 97 -7.09 23.74 5.17
N GLN A 98 -8.04 23.27 4.37
CA GLN A 98 -8.35 23.97 3.11
C GLN A 98 -9.81 24.38 3.20
N GLN A 99 -10.05 25.39 4.02
CA GLN A 99 -11.30 26.12 4.01
C GLN A 99 -11.36 26.84 2.67
N PHE A 100 -12.23 26.36 1.79
CA PHE A 100 -12.70 27.13 0.64
C PHE A 100 -13.21 28.48 1.16
N VAL A 101 -12.45 29.54 0.89
CA VAL A 101 -12.95 30.91 1.04
C VAL A 101 -13.71 31.22 -0.24
N PHE A 102 -15.03 31.02 -0.21
CA PHE A 102 -15.96 31.73 -1.08
C PHE A 102 -16.68 32.76 -0.24
N VAL A 103 -16.17 34.00 -0.24
CA VAL A 103 -16.96 35.25 -0.14
C VAL A 103 -16.25 36.30 -0.98
#